data_AF-A0A395LXG4-F1
#
_entry.id   AF-A0A395LXG4-F1
#
_cell.length_a   1.000
_cell.length_b   1.000
_cell.length_c   1.000
_cell.angle_alpha   90.00
_cell.angle_beta   90.00
_cell.angle_gamma   90.00
#
_symmetry.space_group_name_H-M   'P 1'
#
loop_
_entity.id
_entity.type
_entity.pdbx_description
1 polymer ?
#
loop_
_entity_poly.entity_id
_entity_poly.type
_entity_poly.pdbx_seq_one_letter_code
_entity_poly.pdbx_strand_id
1 'polypeptide(L)'
;LTFTKAVADSLAMASRSRSGGFRVSLGTIPNYAKEVEGVELDGVREGSLAEKSGLRAGDIIVQFGSRPIRNIYDYTEAIRETKPGDSVEIIVKRGSERLTIRVDFPSKVQ
;
A
#
# COMPACT_ATOMS: atom_id res chain seq x y z
N LEU A 1 -44.19 -10.90 18.32
CA LEU A 1 -42.84 -10.85 18.94
C LEU A 1 -41.78 -10.84 17.83
N THR A 2 -41.56 -9.70 17.17
CA THR A 2 -40.59 -9.67 16.06
C THR A 2 -40.03 -8.27 15.81
N PHE A 3 -39.18 -7.75 16.71
CA PHE A 3 -38.42 -6.51 16.45
C PHE A 3 -37.02 -6.50 17.10
N THR A 4 -36.38 -7.66 17.31
CA THR A 4 -35.05 -7.72 17.96
C THR A 4 -33.88 -7.97 17.00
N LYS A 5 -34.11 -8.40 15.75
CA LYS A 5 -33.01 -8.71 14.82
C LYS A 5 -32.46 -7.48 14.07
N ALA A 6 -33.32 -6.53 13.68
CA ALA A 6 -32.91 -5.37 12.88
C ALA A 6 -31.98 -4.40 13.63
N VAL A 7 -32.11 -4.28 14.95
CA VAL A 7 -31.25 -3.41 15.76
C VAL A 7 -29.86 -4.04 15.96
N ALA A 8 -29.79 -5.38 16.11
CA ALA A 8 -28.53 -6.10 16.23
C ALA A 8 -27.70 -6.06 14.94
N ASP A 9 -28.33 -6.21 13.77
CA ASP A 9 -27.65 -6.10 12.47
C ASP A 9 -27.15 -4.65 12.22
N SER A 10 -27.91 -3.65 12.66
CA SER A 10 -27.52 -2.23 12.55
C SER A 10 -26.37 -1.84 13.47
N LEU A 11 -26.30 -2.43 14.67
CA LEU A 11 -25.17 -2.27 15.61
C LEU A 11 -23.91 -3.01 15.14
N ALA A 12 -24.07 -4.15 14.46
CA ALA A 12 -22.95 -4.88 13.85
C ALA A 12 -22.36 -4.13 12.63
N MET A 13 -23.17 -3.37 11.89
CA MET A 13 -22.70 -2.52 10.78
C MET A 13 -22.04 -1.22 11.28
N ALA A 14 -22.49 -0.67 12.40
CA ALA A 14 -21.90 0.53 13.01
C ALA A 14 -20.54 0.29 13.70
N SER A 15 -20.19 -0.98 13.98
CA SER A 15 -18.96 -1.38 14.71
C SER A 15 -17.82 -1.84 13.80
N ARG A 16 -17.98 -1.87 12.46
CA ARG A 16 -16.84 -1.98 11.54
C ARG A 16 -16.12 -0.64 11.46
N SER A 17 -15.31 -0.38 12.49
CA SER A 17 -14.24 0.61 12.56
C SER A 17 -13.97 1.31 11.22
N ARG A 18 -14.54 2.50 11.03
CA ARG A 18 -14.03 3.49 10.07
C ARG A 18 -12.75 4.07 10.66
N SER A 19 -11.73 3.25 10.84
CA SER A 19 -10.36 3.73 11.02
C SER A 19 -9.80 3.94 9.62
N GLY A 20 -9.45 5.17 9.28
CA GLY A 20 -8.75 5.54 8.02
C GLY A 20 -7.31 5.02 7.97
N GLY A 21 -7.11 3.75 8.34
CA GLY A 21 -5.84 3.04 8.33
C GLY A 21 -5.62 2.29 7.02
N PHE A 22 -4.36 1.94 6.77
CA PHE A 22 -4.00 1.11 5.62
C PHE A 22 -4.60 -0.29 5.76
N ARG A 23 -5.24 -0.76 4.68
CA ARG A 23 -5.86 -2.10 4.62
C ARG A 23 -4.84 -3.21 4.35
N VAL A 24 -3.70 -2.82 3.81
CA VAL A 24 -2.58 -3.67 3.43
C VAL A 24 -1.28 -2.99 3.87
N SER A 25 -0.21 -3.76 4.03
CA SER A 25 1.12 -3.22 4.30
C SER A 25 2.10 -3.71 3.24
N LEU A 26 2.92 -2.79 2.73
CA LEU A 26 3.99 -3.12 1.79
C LEU A 26 5.31 -3.36 2.53
N GLY A 27 5.58 -2.58 3.58
CA GLY A 27 6.81 -2.68 4.39
C GLY A 27 8.00 -1.89 3.83
N THR A 28 7.74 -0.86 3.03
CA THR A 28 8.75 0.11 2.59
C THR A 28 9.13 1.08 3.69
N ILE A 29 10.33 1.66 3.59
CA ILE A 29 10.81 2.75 4.43
C ILE A 29 11.06 3.95 3.50
N PRO A 30 10.09 4.88 3.36
CA PRO A 30 10.26 6.06 2.54
C PRO A 30 11.33 6.99 3.12
N ASN A 31 12.13 7.60 2.25
CA ASN A 31 12.98 8.72 2.60
C ASN A 31 12.14 10.01 2.56
N TYR A 32 11.93 10.61 3.73
CA TYR A 32 11.14 11.85 3.87
C TYR A 32 11.97 13.12 3.73
N ALA A 33 13.30 13.02 3.74
CA ALA A 33 14.21 14.16 3.69
C ALA A 33 14.59 14.53 2.25
N LYS A 34 14.34 13.66 1.28
CA LYS A 34 14.74 13.84 -0.11
C LYS A 34 13.56 14.26 -0.98
N GLU A 35 13.72 15.39 -1.65
CA GLU A 35 12.74 15.89 -2.63
C GLU A 35 13.12 15.39 -4.03
N VAL A 36 12.41 14.36 -4.51
CA VAL A 36 12.54 13.81 -5.85
C VAL A 36 11.17 13.65 -6.49
N GLU A 37 11.11 13.56 -7.82
CA GLU A 37 9.88 13.17 -8.50
C GLU A 37 9.60 11.69 -8.23
N GLY A 38 8.73 11.43 -7.26
CA GLY A 38 8.40 10.10 -6.76
C GLY A 38 8.60 9.97 -5.26
N VAL A 39 8.86 8.75 -4.81
CA VAL A 39 9.21 8.45 -3.41
C VAL A 39 10.43 7.54 -3.39
N GLU A 40 11.55 8.06 -2.91
CA GLU A 40 12.74 7.25 -2.68
C GLU A 40 12.57 6.37 -1.43
N LEU A 41 13.07 5.15 -1.51
CA LEU A 41 13.11 4.23 -0.39
C LEU A 41 14.50 4.26 0.25
N ASP A 42 14.55 4.59 1.55
CA ASP A 42 15.75 4.33 2.37
C ASP A 42 15.97 2.82 2.57
N GLY A 43 14.90 2.04 2.42
CA GLY A 43 14.98 0.59 2.46
C GLY A 43 13.62 -0.09 2.48
N VAL A 44 13.66 -1.39 2.76
CA VAL A 44 12.49 -2.23 2.98
C VAL A 44 12.70 -3.00 4.28
N ARG A 45 11.61 -3.33 4.97
CA ARG A 45 11.67 -4.17 6.18
C ARG A 45 11.98 -5.61 5.78
N GLU A 46 12.81 -6.29 6.56
CA GLU A 46 13.10 -7.71 6.37
C GLU A 46 11.82 -8.55 6.49
N GLY A 47 11.67 -9.54 5.62
CA GLY A 47 10.50 -10.43 5.52
C GLY A 47 9.23 -9.76 4.97
N SER A 48 9.28 -8.48 4.61
CA SER A 48 8.13 -7.72 4.12
C SER A 48 7.72 -8.10 2.70
N LEU A 49 6.52 -7.67 2.31
CA LEU A 49 6.03 -7.85 0.95
C LEU A 49 6.89 -7.08 -0.06
N ALA A 50 7.37 -5.89 0.31
CA ALA A 50 8.30 -5.11 -0.50
C ALA A 50 9.57 -5.88 -0.83
N GLU A 51 10.23 -6.43 0.20
CA GLU A 51 11.45 -7.22 0.03
C GLU A 51 11.20 -8.46 -0.82
N LYS A 52 10.15 -9.22 -0.51
CA LYS A 52 9.77 -10.45 -1.24
C LYS A 52 9.45 -10.18 -2.71
N SER A 53 8.97 -8.98 -3.03
CA SER A 53 8.66 -8.57 -4.40
C SER A 53 9.89 -8.00 -5.14
N GLY A 54 11.02 -7.80 -4.44
CA GLY A 54 12.27 -7.30 -5.04
C GLY A 54 12.43 -5.78 -5.03
N LEU A 55 11.63 -5.06 -4.23
CA LEU A 55 11.91 -3.66 -3.89
C LEU A 55 13.11 -3.57 -2.94
N ARG A 56 13.89 -2.50 -3.04
CA ARG A 56 15.09 -2.30 -2.22
C ARG A 56 15.39 -0.82 -1.95
N ALA A 57 16.37 -0.59 -1.07
CA ALA A 57 16.92 0.75 -0.83
C ALA A 57 17.42 1.38 -2.13
N GLY A 58 17.20 2.69 -2.29
CA GLY A 58 17.54 3.45 -3.48
C GLY A 58 16.54 3.36 -4.64
N ASP A 59 15.47 2.57 -4.50
CA ASP A 59 14.35 2.61 -5.45
C ASP A 59 13.58 3.92 -5.31
N ILE A 60 13.27 4.56 -6.43
CA ILE A 60 12.34 5.69 -6.48
C ILE A 60 11.04 5.22 -7.11
N ILE A 61 9.99 5.10 -6.30
CA ILE A 61 8.65 4.73 -6.77
C ILE A 61 8.06 5.90 -7.55
N VAL A 62 7.67 5.63 -8.79
CA VAL A 62 7.14 6.64 -9.73
C VAL A 62 5.76 6.29 -10.27
N GLN A 63 5.30 5.05 -10.09
CA GLN A 63 3.94 4.64 -10.38
C GLN A 63 3.53 3.48 -9.47
N PHE A 64 2.27 3.47 -9.04
CA PHE A 64 1.67 2.41 -8.24
C PHE A 64 0.31 2.06 -8.84
N GLY A 65 0.23 0.90 -9.50
CA GLY A 65 -0.91 0.53 -10.32
C GLY A 65 -1.13 1.55 -11.44
N SER A 66 -2.33 2.12 -11.52
CA SER A 66 -2.68 3.16 -12.48
C SER A 66 -2.32 4.58 -12.00
N ARG A 67 -1.86 4.74 -10.76
CA ARG A 67 -1.61 6.05 -10.14
C ARG A 67 -0.14 6.47 -10.32
N PRO A 68 0.14 7.61 -11.00
CA PRO A 68 1.47 8.21 -10.97
C PRO A 68 1.82 8.67 -9.56
N ILE A 69 3.04 8.39 -9.12
CA ILE A 69 3.54 8.78 -7.79
C ILE A 69 4.50 9.93 -7.99
N ARG A 70 4.12 11.13 -7.53
CA ARG A 70 4.99 12.32 -7.59
C ARG A 70 5.54 12.72 -6.24
N ASN A 71 4.89 12.28 -5.16
CA ASN A 71 5.26 12.60 -3.79
C ASN A 71 4.72 11.54 -2.82
N ILE A 72 5.03 11.73 -1.54
CA ILE A 72 4.65 10.81 -0.46
C ILE A 72 3.13 10.69 -0.25
N TYR A 73 2.36 11.73 -0.58
CA TYR A 73 0.90 11.71 -0.44
C TYR A 73 0.27 10.82 -1.52
N ASP A 74 0.71 10.93 -2.78
CA ASP A 74 0.28 10.04 -3.85
C ASP A 74 0.55 8.57 -3.51
N TYR A 75 1.74 8.30 -2.95
CA TYR A 75 2.14 6.97 -2.53
C TYR A 75 1.26 6.43 -1.40
N THR A 76 1.02 7.25 -0.39
CA THR A 76 0.16 6.91 0.75
C THR A 76 -1.27 6.60 0.30
N GLU A 77 -1.83 7.42 -0.59
CA GLU A 77 -3.17 7.19 -1.13
C GLU A 77 -3.23 5.91 -1.98
N ALA A 78 -2.21 5.64 -2.79
CA ALA A 78 -2.15 4.39 -3.57
C ALA A 78 -2.24 3.13 -2.70
N ILE A 79 -1.53 3.11 -1.57
CA ILE A 79 -1.60 1.98 -0.62
C ILE A 79 -2.98 1.91 0.05
N ARG A 80 -3.58 3.04 0.40
CA ARG A 80 -4.93 3.09 1.02
C ARG A 80 -6.00 2.54 0.09
N GLU A 81 -5.88 2.81 -1.20
CA GLU A 81 -6.80 2.33 -2.24
C GLU A 81 -6.64 0.82 -2.52
N THR A 82 -5.46 0.27 -2.24
CA THR A 82 -5.14 -1.14 -2.45
C THR A 82 -5.87 -2.04 -1.45
N LYS A 83 -6.41 -3.14 -1.95
CA LYS A 83 -7.20 -4.10 -1.18
C LYS A 83 -6.43 -5.42 -1.01
N PRO A 84 -6.68 -6.16 0.09
CA PRO A 84 -6.20 -7.53 0.20
C PRO A 84 -6.65 -8.37 -1.01
N GLY A 85 -5.72 -9.13 -1.59
CA GLY A 85 -5.94 -9.92 -2.79
C GLY A 85 -5.65 -9.21 -4.11
N ASP A 86 -5.39 -7.89 -4.09
CA ASP A 86 -5.02 -7.17 -5.30
C ASP A 86 -3.62 -7.57 -5.77
N SER A 87 -3.43 -7.55 -7.09
CA SER A 87 -2.11 -7.62 -7.70
C SER A 87 -1.82 -6.28 -8.36
N VAL A 88 -0.72 -5.65 -7.95
CA VAL A 88 -0.39 -4.28 -8.36
C VAL A 88 1.00 -4.23 -8.97
N GLU A 89 1.10 -3.60 -10.13
CA GLU A 89 2.39 -3.26 -10.74
C GLU A 89 2.89 -1.93 -10.18
N ILE A 90 4.11 -1.94 -9.64
CA ILE A 90 4.81 -0.76 -9.14
C ILE A 90 5.98 -0.49 -10.07
N ILE A 91 6.06 0.74 -10.59
CA ILE A 91 7.20 1.14 -11.42
C ILE A 91 8.17 1.95 -10.58
N VAL A 92 9.43 1.53 -10.60
CA VAL A 92 10.53 2.19 -9.88
C VAL A 92 11.62 2.67 -10.84
N LYS A 93 12.26 3.78 -10.51
CA LYS A 93 13.56 4.15 -11.06
C LYS A 93 14.64 3.59 -10.13
N ARG A 94 15.60 2.85 -10.69
CA ARG A 94 16.70 2.24 -9.95
C ARG A 94 18.01 2.54 -10.67
N GLY A 95 18.77 3.51 -10.16
CA GLY A 95 19.86 4.10 -10.93
C GLY A 95 19.32 4.73 -12.21
N SER A 96 19.82 4.30 -13.37
CA SER A 96 19.35 4.75 -14.68
C SER A 96 18.20 3.93 -15.27
N GLU A 97 17.84 2.80 -14.65
CA GLU A 97 16.84 1.88 -15.18
C GLU A 97 15.43 2.15 -14.63
N ARG A 98 14.42 1.81 -15.43
CA ARG A 98 13.01 1.81 -15.02
C ARG A 98 12.53 0.37 -14.97
N LEU A 99 12.12 -0.09 -13.80
CA LEU A 99 11.75 -1.49 -13.55
C LEU A 99 10.28 -1.58 -13.14
N THR A 100 9.59 -2.59 -13.65
CA THR A 100 8.23 -2.93 -13.21
C THR A 100 8.30 -4.09 -12.23
N ILE A 101 7.76 -3.87 -11.03
CA ILE A 101 7.73 -4.83 -9.93
C ILE A 101 6.27 -5.19 -9.66
N ARG A 102 5.92 -6.47 -9.83
CA ARG A 102 4.58 -6.97 -9.49
C ARG A 102 4.53 -7.31 -8.01
N VAL A 103 3.50 -6.81 -7.32
CA VAL A 103 3.24 -7.06 -5.91
C VAL A 103 1.87 -7.72 -5.77
N ASP A 104 1.85 -8.95 -5.27
CA ASP A 104 0.62 -9.68 -4.99
C ASP A 104 0.26 -9.55 -3.50
N PHE A 105 -0.75 -8.74 -3.19
CA PHE A 105 -1.19 -8.51 -1.81
C PHE A 105 -1.98 -9.72 -1.31
N PRO A 106 -1.65 -10.27 -0.12
CA PRO A 106 -2.34 -11.44 0.40
C PRO A 106 -3.82 -11.13 0.68
N SER A 107 -4.71 -12.08 0.40
CA SER A 107 -6.16 -11.94 0.63
C SER A 107 -6.56 -11.96 2.11
N LYS A 108 -5.63 -12.37 2.99
CA LYS A 108 -5.81 -12.36 4.44
C LYS A 108 -4.75 -11.44 5.05
N VAL A 109 -5.21 -10.42 5.78
CA VAL A 109 -4.33 -9.64 6.66
C VAL A 109 -4.02 -10.56 7.85
N GLN A 110 -2.77 -11.02 7.93
CA GLN A 110 -2.27 -11.80 9.07
C GLN A 110 -2.06 -10.90 10.28
#